data_AF-A0A1V1NWX3-F1
#
_entry.id   AF-A0A1V1NWX3-F1
#
_cell.length_a   1.000
_cell.length_b   1.000
_cell.length_c   1.000
_cell.angle_alpha   90.00
_cell.angle_beta   90.00
_cell.angle_gamma   90.00
#
_symmetry.space_group_name_H-M   'P 1'
#
loop_
_entity.id
_entity.type
_entity.pdbx_description
1 polymer ?
#
loop_
_entity_poly.entity_id
_entity_poly.type
_entity_poly.pdbx_seq_one_letter_code
_entity_poly.pdbx_strand_id
1 'polypeptide(L)'
;MGLFVGVIPARFAFGFDLTCQSLMKSIQKVFREHFRHHRLPVSQIKHAVGHYKRPLFDIELSFEKHNYAIDLNGAKGHAHTLLSGYHAQPMTIFVREFHDDTDVWVDICYQTAFFSIRI
;
A
#
# COMPACT_ATOMS: atom_id res chain seq x y z
N MET A 1 15.45 -3.76 -15.07
CA MET A 1 14.00 -4.00 -15.16
C MET A 1 13.29 -2.90 -14.38
N GLY A 2 12.21 -2.32 -14.90
CA GLY A 2 11.40 -1.30 -14.20
C GLY A 2 10.16 -1.93 -13.58
N LEU A 3 9.83 -1.57 -12.33
CA LEU A 3 8.64 -2.04 -11.64
C LEU A 3 7.43 -1.17 -12.04
N PHE A 4 6.42 -1.79 -12.65
CA PHE A 4 5.13 -1.13 -12.93
C PHE A 4 4.12 -1.52 -11.85
N VAL A 5 4.05 -0.72 -10.78
CA VAL A 5 3.01 -0.89 -9.74
C VAL A 5 1.80 -0.04 -10.11
N GLY A 6 0.62 -0.67 -10.19
CA GLY A 6 -0.65 0.03 -10.35
C GLY A 6 -1.28 0.32 -8.99
N VAL A 7 -1.74 1.55 -8.78
CA VAL A 7 -2.48 1.94 -7.56
C VAL A 7 -3.98 1.88 -7.83
N ILE A 8 -4.73 1.19 -6.96
CA ILE A 8 -6.19 1.10 -7.03
C ILE A 8 -6.77 2.02 -5.95
N PRO A 9 -7.42 3.15 -6.31
CA PRO A 9 -8.17 3.91 -5.32
C PRO A 9 -9.40 3.11 -4.90
N ALA A 10 -9.47 2.75 -3.61
CA ALA A 10 -10.60 2.03 -3.03
C ALA A 10 -11.31 2.92 -2.01
N ARG A 11 -12.65 2.96 -2.07
CA ARG A 11 -13.47 3.65 -1.07
C ARG A 11 -14.11 2.62 -0.15
N PHE A 12 -13.73 2.64 1.12
CA PHE A 12 -14.33 1.81 2.15
C PHE A 12 -15.31 2.65 2.97
N ALA A 13 -16.60 2.42 2.76
CA ALA A 13 -17.68 3.10 3.48
C ALA A 13 -18.45 2.08 4.34
N PHE A 14 -17.73 1.49 5.29
CA PHE A 14 -18.26 0.48 6.21
C PHE A 14 -18.62 1.13 7.55
N GLY A 15 -19.70 0.66 8.18
CA GLY A 15 -20.04 1.03 9.56
C GLY A 15 -19.22 0.23 10.59
N PHE A 16 -19.36 0.59 11.86
CA PHE A 16 -18.69 -0.10 12.98
C PHE A 16 -19.43 -1.36 13.46
N ASP A 17 -20.65 -1.61 12.96
CA ASP A 17 -21.50 -2.72 13.40
C ASP A 17 -21.17 -4.07 12.72
N LEU A 18 -20.09 -4.13 11.93
CA LEU A 18 -19.68 -5.33 11.22
C LEU A 18 -18.75 -6.19 12.06
N THR A 19 -18.99 -7.50 12.05
CA THR A 19 -17.97 -8.45 12.51
C THR A 19 -16.74 -8.38 11.61
N CYS A 20 -15.58 -8.78 12.14
CA CYS A 20 -14.33 -8.84 11.37
C CYS A 20 -14.50 -9.68 10.08
N GLN A 21 -15.18 -10.82 10.16
CA GLN A 21 -15.46 -11.66 8.99
C GLN A 21 -16.28 -10.94 7.91
N SER A 22 -17.33 -10.22 8.32
CA SER A 22 -18.20 -9.47 7.40
C SER A 22 -17.47 -8.28 6.77
N LEU A 23 -16.60 -7.61 7.55
CA LEU A 23 -15.73 -6.55 7.06
C LEU A 23 -14.77 -7.08 5.98
N MET A 24 -14.07 -8.20 6.25
CA MET A 24 -13.15 -8.81 5.28
C MET A 24 -13.84 -9.22 3.97
N LYS A 25 -15.04 -9.81 4.06
CA LYS A 25 -15.84 -10.14 2.87
C LYS A 25 -16.21 -8.89 2.07
N SER A 26 -16.53 -7.80 2.76
CA SER A 26 -16.90 -6.52 2.13
C SER A 26 -15.71 -5.87 1.44
N ILE A 27 -14.55 -5.85 2.09
CA ILE A 27 -13.28 -5.40 1.49
C ILE A 27 -12.94 -6.21 0.24
N GLN A 28 -13.03 -7.55 0.32
CA GLN A 28 -12.76 -8.42 -0.82
C GLN A 28 -13.72 -8.15 -2.00
N LYS A 29 -14.99 -7.82 -1.72
CA LYS A 29 -15.96 -7.44 -2.76
C LYS A 29 -15.54 -6.14 -3.47
N VAL A 30 -15.19 -5.10 -2.71
CA VAL A 30 -14.69 -3.83 -3.25
C VAL A 30 -13.49 -4.07 -4.17
N PHE A 31 -12.47 -4.80 -3.70
CA PHE A 31 -11.31 -5.11 -4.55
C PHE A 31 -11.69 -5.87 -5.82
N ARG A 32 -12.53 -6.91 -5.75
CA ARG A 32 -12.97 -7.67 -6.94
C ARG A 32 -13.68 -6.80 -7.98
N GLU A 33 -14.45 -5.82 -7.56
CA GLU A 33 -15.13 -4.88 -8.46
C GLU A 33 -14.10 -3.94 -9.14
N HIS A 34 -13.13 -3.44 -8.39
CA HIS A 34 -12.11 -2.53 -8.90
C HIS A 34 -11.03 -3.21 -9.76
N PHE A 35 -10.70 -4.48 -9.51
CA PHE A 35 -9.71 -5.22 -10.31
C PHE A 35 -10.09 -5.34 -11.79
N ARG A 36 -11.38 -5.27 -12.13
CA ARG A 36 -11.86 -5.25 -13.53
C ARG A 36 -11.37 -4.04 -14.32
N HIS A 37 -10.94 -2.97 -13.64
CA HIS A 37 -10.49 -1.72 -14.23
C HIS A 37 -9.03 -1.35 -13.85
N HIS A 38 -8.23 -2.32 -13.40
CA HIS A 38 -6.86 -2.11 -12.88
C HIS A 38 -5.89 -1.40 -13.86
N ARG A 39 -6.23 -1.32 -15.14
CA ARG A 39 -5.40 -0.65 -16.16
C ARG A 39 -5.65 0.85 -16.27
N LEU A 40 -6.61 1.41 -15.54
CA LEU A 40 -6.90 2.85 -15.58
C LEU A 40 -5.91 3.61 -14.68
N PRO A 41 -5.02 4.46 -15.23
CA PRO A 41 -4.05 5.19 -14.43
C PRO A 41 -4.74 6.18 -13.47
N VAL A 42 -4.23 6.29 -12.24
CA VAL A 42 -4.72 7.25 -11.23
C VAL A 42 -4.71 8.69 -11.77
N SER A 43 -3.78 9.03 -12.65
CA SER A 43 -3.72 10.34 -13.31
C SER A 43 -4.96 10.63 -14.17
N GLN A 44 -5.51 9.62 -14.85
CA GLN A 44 -6.74 9.77 -15.63
C GLN A 44 -7.96 9.95 -14.72
N ILE A 45 -8.00 9.27 -13.58
CA ILE A 45 -9.04 9.47 -12.56
C ILE A 45 -8.97 10.90 -12.03
N LYS A 46 -7.77 11.38 -11.66
CA LYS A 46 -7.54 12.78 -11.22
C LYS A 46 -8.04 13.79 -12.24
N HIS A 47 -7.75 13.56 -13.51
CA HIS A 47 -8.20 14.42 -14.61
C HIS A 47 -9.74 14.42 -14.71
N ALA A 48 -10.37 13.25 -14.68
CA ALA A 48 -11.82 13.12 -14.79
C ALA A 48 -12.58 13.81 -13.64
N VAL A 49 -12.01 13.86 -12.44
CA VAL A 49 -12.64 14.49 -11.26
C VAL A 49 -12.17 15.93 -10.99
N GLY A 50 -11.40 16.54 -11.89
CA GLY A 50 -10.92 17.93 -11.76
C GLY A 50 -9.93 18.19 -10.62
N HIS A 51 -9.35 17.13 -10.02
CA HIS A 51 -8.47 17.21 -8.86
C HIS A 51 -6.99 17.05 -9.24
N TYR A 52 -6.36 18.15 -9.65
CA TYR A 52 -4.97 18.12 -10.14
C TYR A 52 -3.91 18.37 -9.06
N LYS A 53 -4.23 19.18 -8.03
CA LYS A 53 -3.25 19.66 -7.05
C LYS A 53 -3.21 18.88 -5.74
N ARG A 54 -4.21 18.02 -5.48
CA ARG A 54 -4.32 17.24 -4.24
C ARG A 54 -4.29 15.74 -4.53
N PRO A 55 -3.75 14.91 -3.63
CA PRO A 55 -3.94 13.46 -3.68
C PRO A 55 -5.44 13.12 -3.74
N LEU A 56 -5.81 12.01 -4.40
CA LEU A 56 -7.19 11.52 -4.36
C LEU A 56 -7.53 10.83 -3.04
N PHE A 57 -6.50 10.39 -2.31
CA PHE A 57 -6.58 9.67 -1.06
C PHE A 57 -5.36 10.05 -0.22
N ASP A 58 -5.55 10.06 1.10
CA ASP A 58 -4.52 10.48 2.06
C ASP A 58 -3.66 9.30 2.56
N ILE A 59 -4.19 8.07 2.45
CA ILE A 59 -3.56 6.84 2.93
C ILE A 59 -3.36 5.90 1.75
N GLU A 60 -2.13 5.41 1.60
CA GLU A 60 -1.78 4.33 0.69
C GLU A 60 -1.36 3.08 1.47
N LEU A 61 -1.74 1.91 0.97
CA LEU A 61 -1.30 0.61 1.46
C LEU A 61 -0.54 -0.11 0.35
N SER A 62 0.74 -0.39 0.56
CA SER A 62 1.60 -1.18 -0.31
C SER A 62 1.81 -2.56 0.29
N PHE A 63 1.42 -3.60 -0.43
CA PHE A 63 1.70 -4.99 -0.06
C PHE A 63 2.80 -5.54 -0.97
N GLU A 64 3.95 -5.85 -0.38
CA GLU A 64 5.14 -6.28 -1.08
C GLU A 64 5.52 -7.71 -0.66
N LYS A 65 5.09 -8.68 -1.47
CA LYS A 65 5.51 -10.07 -1.32
C LYS A 65 6.50 -10.44 -2.42
N HIS A 66 7.79 -10.41 -2.07
CA HIS A 66 8.88 -10.72 -2.99
C HIS A 66 9.96 -11.49 -2.25
N ASN A 67 10.33 -12.67 -2.75
CA ASN A 67 11.46 -13.39 -2.17
C ASN A 67 12.77 -12.72 -2.60
N TYR A 68 13.35 -11.93 -1.71
CA TYR A 68 14.65 -11.29 -1.90
C TYR A 68 15.78 -12.05 -1.20
N ALA A 69 15.65 -13.37 -1.03
CA ALA A 69 16.72 -14.20 -0.50
C ALA A 69 17.97 -14.06 -1.38
N ILE A 70 19.08 -13.65 -0.76
CA ILE A 70 20.37 -13.58 -1.42
C ILE A 70 21.24 -14.69 -0.86
N ASP A 71 21.81 -15.52 -1.73
CA ASP A 71 22.88 -16.44 -1.38
C ASP A 71 24.21 -15.87 -1.89
N LEU A 72 25.10 -15.51 -0.97
CA LEU A 72 26.44 -15.05 -1.26
C LEU A 72 27.43 -16.13 -0.84
N ASN A 73 27.65 -17.10 -1.72
CA ASN A 73 28.61 -18.18 -1.53
C ASN A 73 28.38 -18.98 -0.23
N GLY A 74 27.13 -19.34 0.04
CA GLY A 74 26.70 -20.07 1.24
C GLY A 74 26.30 -19.18 2.41
N ALA A 75 26.54 -17.87 2.33
CA ALA A 75 26.00 -16.91 3.29
C ALA A 75 24.61 -16.45 2.86
N LYS A 76 23.59 -16.79 3.66
CA LYS A 76 22.24 -16.26 3.47
C LYS A 76 22.20 -14.80 3.89
N GLY A 77 21.70 -13.94 3.03
CA GLY A 77 21.46 -12.52 3.28
C GLY A 77 19.98 -12.18 3.24
N HIS A 78 19.59 -11.18 4.03
CA HIS A 78 18.24 -10.63 4.05
C HIS A 78 18.22 -9.22 3.46
N ALA A 79 17.30 -8.96 2.53
CA ALA A 79 17.07 -7.62 2.04
C ALA A 79 16.26 -6.80 3.05
N HIS A 80 16.72 -5.59 3.33
CA HIS A 80 15.99 -4.58 4.08
C HIS A 80 15.76 -3.35 3.21
N THR A 81 14.51 -2.88 3.16
CA THR A 81 14.17 -1.67 2.42
C THR A 81 14.63 -0.44 3.20
N LEU A 82 15.39 0.43 2.55
CA LEU A 82 15.67 1.77 3.05
C LEU A 82 14.69 2.76 2.41
N LEU A 83 13.96 3.47 3.26
CA LEU A 83 12.96 4.45 2.84
C LEU A 83 13.63 5.80 2.60
N SER A 84 13.27 6.47 1.51
CA SER A 84 13.82 7.79 1.16
C SER A 84 13.31 8.92 2.06
N GLY A 85 12.25 8.67 2.84
CA GLY A 85 11.56 9.67 3.65
C GLY A 85 10.64 10.60 2.86
N TYR A 86 10.58 10.47 1.52
CA TYR A 86 9.71 11.28 0.68
C TYR A 86 8.64 10.41 0.02
N HIS A 87 7.39 10.61 0.45
CA HIS A 87 6.21 9.97 -0.12
C HIS A 87 5.23 11.05 -0.58
N ALA A 88 4.60 10.83 -1.74
CA ALA A 88 3.62 11.77 -2.29
C ALA A 88 2.30 11.79 -1.49
N GLN A 89 2.03 10.72 -0.74
CA GLN A 89 0.85 10.57 0.09
C GLN A 89 1.15 11.01 1.53
N PRO A 90 0.21 11.67 2.22
CA PRO A 90 0.34 12.03 3.63
C PRO A 90 0.72 10.85 4.55
N MET A 91 0.20 9.67 4.26
CA MET A 91 0.55 8.41 4.91
C MET A 91 0.69 7.28 3.90
N THR A 92 1.74 6.47 4.06
CA THR A 92 1.94 5.22 3.33
C THR A 92 2.24 4.12 4.33
N ILE A 93 1.47 3.05 4.29
CA ILE A 93 1.68 1.83 5.07
C ILE A 93 2.26 0.78 4.14
N PHE A 94 3.42 0.25 4.48
CA PHE A 94 4.04 -0.83 3.75
C PHE A 94 3.95 -2.11 4.56
N VAL A 95 3.43 -3.16 3.95
CA VAL A 95 3.43 -4.52 4.49
C VAL A 95 4.39 -5.35 3.65
N ARG A 96 5.48 -5.81 4.26
CA ARG A 96 6.58 -6.48 3.57
C ARG A 96 6.73 -7.91 4.05
N GLU A 97 6.62 -8.82 3.11
CA GLU A 97 6.81 -10.25 3.29
C GLU A 97 7.91 -10.70 2.33
N PHE A 98 9.17 -10.57 2.78
CA PHE A 98 10.33 -10.75 1.91
C PHE A 98 10.95 -12.15 1.95
N HIS A 99 10.65 -12.93 2.98
CA HIS A 99 11.05 -14.33 3.07
C HIS A 99 9.95 -15.09 3.80
N ASP A 100 9.66 -16.31 3.33
CA ASP A 100 8.62 -17.17 3.91
C ASP A 100 8.93 -17.56 5.37
N ASP A 101 10.22 -17.47 5.77
CA ASP A 101 10.72 -17.83 7.10
C ASP A 101 10.96 -16.61 8.03
N THR A 102 10.54 -15.40 7.63
CA THR A 102 10.74 -14.17 8.42
C THR A 102 9.44 -13.49 8.78
N ASP A 103 9.45 -12.74 9.89
CA ASP A 103 8.33 -11.92 10.31
C ASP A 103 7.91 -10.90 9.24
N VAL A 104 6.61 -10.59 9.22
CA VAL A 104 6.07 -9.52 8.37
C VAL A 104 6.46 -8.16 8.94
N TRP A 105 7.10 -7.34 8.11
CA TRP A 105 7.45 -5.97 8.49
C TRP A 105 6.36 -5.00 8.09
N VAL A 106 5.98 -4.11 9.03
CA VAL A 106 4.99 -3.06 8.79
C VAL A 106 5.65 -1.69 9.03
N ASP A 107 5.92 -0.96 7.96
CA ASP A 107 6.42 0.42 8.05
C ASP A 107 5.28 1.41 7.85
N ILE A 108 5.16 2.37 8.77
CA ILE A 108 4.20 3.46 8.68
C ILE A 108 4.96 4.75 8.42
N CYS A 109 4.95 5.20 7.17
CA CYS A 109 5.58 6.43 6.74
C CYS A 109 4.52 7.54 6.72
N TYR A 110 4.73 8.60 7.49
CA TYR A 110 3.79 9.72 7.52
C TYR A 110 4.52 11.07 7.45
N GLN A 111 3.85 12.04 6.86
CA GLN A 111 4.31 13.42 6.80
C GLN A 111 3.96 14.13 8.11
N THR A 112 4.96 14.72 8.78
CA THR A 112 4.79 15.39 10.07
C THR A 112 3.96 16.69 10.00
N ALA A 113 3.76 17.22 8.79
CA ALA A 113 2.84 18.33 8.55
C ALA A 113 1.36 17.94 8.74
N PHE A 114 1.03 16.64 8.66
CA PHE A 114 -0.34 16.12 8.74
C PHE A 114 -0.56 15.21 9.95
N PHE A 115 0.47 14.47 10.36
CA PHE A 115 0.37 13.50 11.45
C PHE A 115 1.49 13.72 12.49
N SER A 116 1.17 13.52 13.76
CA SER A 116 2.16 13.50 14.83
C SER A 116 2.00 12.22 15.64
N ILE A 117 3.12 11.71 16.15
CA ILE A 117 3.09 10.61 17.10
C ILE A 117 2.75 11.16 18.48
N ARG A 118 1.73 10.60 19.11
CA ARG A 118 1.47 10.78 20.54
C ARG A 118 1.79 9.44 21.20
N ILE A 119 2.85 9.44 22.01
CA ILE A 119 3.28 8.31 22.85
C ILE A 119 2.84 8.61 24.27
#